data_AF-A0A1B6EE17-F1
#
_entry.id   AF-A0A1B6EE17-F1
#
_cell.length_a   1.000
_cell.length_b   1.000
_cell.length_c   1.000
_cell.angle_alpha   90.00
_cell.angle_beta   90.00
_cell.angle_gamma   90.00
#
_symmetry.space_group_name_H-M   'P 1'
#
loop_
_entity.id
_entity.type
_entity.pdbx_description
1 polymer ?
#
loop_
_entity_poly.entity_id
_entity_poly.type
_entity_poly.pdbx_seq_one_letter_code
_entity_poly.pdbx_strand_id
1 'polypeptide(L)'
;MPTTLGKILKQLENKKIIKAVKSVAASKKKVYMLYNLEPDRSLTGGSWYCNQDFEVEFVDVLNQQCYRYLQQRKEKTVAVAAKNGPLAAQAIAFASTNDVWKYITELGISKVILEKKEIKTILDTLLYDGKVERTINVDGDYLYRAVESFLPPPGIIRMPCGICPVMRNCSDVGSVNPKKCVYLTEWLS
;
A
#
# COMPACT_ATOMS: atom_id res chain seq x y z
N MET A 1 10.20 -38.27 3.64
CA MET A 1 10.86 -38.02 2.33
C MET A 1 11.94 -39.07 2.16
N PRO A 2 11.94 -39.88 1.09
CA PRO A 2 12.92 -40.94 0.91
C PRO A 2 14.32 -40.33 0.93
N THR A 3 15.14 -40.77 1.87
CA THR A 3 16.43 -40.17 2.28
C THR A 3 17.44 -40.02 1.13
N THR A 4 17.28 -40.81 0.07
CA THR A 4 18.11 -40.75 -1.15
C THR A 4 17.83 -39.53 -2.01
N LEU A 5 16.55 -39.19 -2.24
CA LEU A 5 16.16 -38.05 -3.08
C LEU A 5 16.64 -36.72 -2.48
N GLY A 6 16.51 -36.56 -1.16
CA GLY A 6 17.01 -35.38 -0.46
C GLY A 6 18.54 -35.21 -0.54
N LYS A 7 19.30 -36.31 -0.58
CA LYS A 7 20.76 -36.28 -0.77
C LYS A 7 21.14 -35.85 -2.19
N ILE A 8 20.48 -36.39 -3.20
CA ILE A 8 20.72 -36.03 -4.61
C ILE A 8 20.40 -34.56 -4.85
N LEU A 9 19.25 -34.08 -4.37
CA LEU A 9 18.87 -32.67 -4.51
C LEU A 9 19.89 -31.74 -3.86
N LYS A 10 20.37 -32.03 -2.65
CA LYS A 10 21.44 -31.24 -2.01
C LYS A 10 22.75 -31.26 -2.80
N GLN A 11 23.13 -32.39 -3.39
CA GLN A 11 24.33 -32.46 -4.24
C GLN A 11 24.20 -31.60 -5.50
N LEU A 12 23.04 -31.62 -6.15
CA LEU A 12 22.75 -30.79 -7.33
C LEU A 12 22.68 -29.30 -6.99
N GLU A 13 22.18 -28.96 -5.80
CA GLU A 13 22.13 -27.59 -5.29
C GLU A 13 23.54 -27.06 -4.95
N ASN A 14 24.37 -27.87 -4.27
CA ASN A 14 25.77 -27.54 -3.99
C ASN A 14 26.61 -27.36 -5.26
N LYS A 15 26.31 -28.14 -6.31
CA LYS A 15 26.94 -27.99 -7.63
C LYS A 15 26.39 -26.81 -8.44
N LYS A 16 25.44 -26.03 -7.91
CA LYS A 16 24.77 -24.91 -8.58
C LYS A 16 24.15 -25.30 -9.92
N ILE A 17 23.62 -26.52 -10.02
CA ILE A 17 22.85 -26.98 -11.19
C ILE A 17 21.37 -26.60 -11.01
N ILE A 18 20.88 -26.78 -9.79
CA ILE A 18 19.53 -26.40 -9.39
C ILE A 18 19.56 -25.42 -8.21
N LYS A 19 18.48 -24.70 -7.99
CA LYS A 19 18.21 -23.92 -6.78
C LYS A 19 16.79 -24.20 -6.29
N ALA A 20 16.60 -24.24 -4.97
CA ALA A 20 15.27 -24.24 -4.40
C ALA A 20 14.62 -22.86 -4.53
N VAL A 21 13.40 -22.84 -5.04
CA VAL A 21 12.52 -21.66 -5.05
C VAL A 21 11.28 -22.01 -4.25
N LYS A 22 10.92 -21.09 -3.35
CA LYS A 22 9.69 -21.18 -2.58
C LYS A 22 8.67 -20.27 -3.23
N SER A 23 7.45 -20.78 -3.38
CA SER A 23 6.32 -20.01 -3.91
C SER A 23 5.69 -19.21 -2.79
N VAL A 24 5.34 -17.94 -3.05
CA VAL A 24 4.57 -17.10 -2.13
C VAL A 24 3.18 -17.70 -1.85
N ALA A 25 2.51 -18.21 -2.89
CA ALA A 25 1.18 -18.83 -2.76
C ALA A 25 1.21 -20.21 -2.05
N ALA A 26 2.34 -20.91 -2.09
CA ALA A 26 2.48 -22.25 -1.54
C ALA A 26 3.79 -22.42 -0.75
N SER A 27 3.99 -21.59 0.27
CA SER A 27 5.23 -21.50 1.07
C SER A 27 5.71 -22.82 1.69
N LYS A 28 4.79 -23.76 1.95
CA LYS A 28 5.08 -25.10 2.50
C LYS A 28 5.64 -26.09 1.46
N LYS A 29 5.52 -25.81 0.16
CA LYS A 29 6.02 -26.69 -0.92
C LYS A 29 7.35 -26.15 -1.45
N LYS A 30 8.39 -27.00 -1.47
CA LYS A 30 9.68 -26.68 -2.10
C LYS A 30 9.62 -27.07 -3.57
N VAL A 31 9.92 -26.11 -4.45
CA VAL A 31 10.05 -26.33 -5.89
C VAL A 31 11.51 -26.11 -6.26
N TYR A 32 12.04 -26.85 -7.23
CA TYR A 32 13.42 -26.67 -7.70
C TYR A 32 13.41 -26.21 -9.15
N MET A 33 14.34 -25.33 -9.50
CA MET A 33 14.55 -24.87 -10.87
C MET A 33 16.04 -24.82 -11.20
N LEU A 34 16.39 -24.65 -12.47
CA LEU A 34 17.78 -24.46 -12.89
C LEU A 34 18.38 -23.21 -12.23
N TYR A 35 19.65 -23.31 -11.82
CA TYR A 35 20.31 -22.27 -11.04
C TYR A 35 20.34 -20.91 -11.76
N ASN A 36 20.59 -20.93 -13.06
CA ASN A 36 20.76 -19.72 -13.90
C ASN A 36 19.43 -19.08 -14.33
N LEU A 37 18.28 -19.71 -14.09
CA LEU A 37 16.98 -19.18 -14.50
C LEU A 37 16.37 -18.35 -13.38
N GLU A 38 15.86 -17.16 -13.70
CA GLU A 38 15.14 -16.33 -12.74
C GLU A 38 13.71 -16.86 -12.56
N PRO A 39 13.21 -16.98 -11.32
CA PRO A 39 11.85 -17.42 -11.08
C PRO A 39 10.85 -16.36 -11.59
N ASP A 40 9.74 -16.83 -12.14
CA ASP A 40 8.69 -15.95 -12.62
C ASP A 40 8.07 -15.13 -11.47
N ARG A 41 7.62 -13.91 -11.77
CA ARG A 41 7.00 -13.00 -10.80
C ARG A 41 5.75 -13.60 -10.12
N SER A 42 5.01 -14.46 -10.81
CA SER A 42 3.87 -15.18 -10.23
C SER A 42 4.27 -16.12 -9.08
N LEU A 43 5.52 -16.60 -9.07
CA LEU A 43 6.06 -17.45 -8.01
C LEU A 43 6.65 -16.64 -6.86
N THR A 44 7.33 -15.53 -7.17
CA THR A 44 8.00 -14.67 -6.19
C THR A 44 7.09 -13.64 -5.54
N GLY A 45 5.88 -13.42 -6.06
CA GLY A 45 4.92 -12.42 -5.57
C GLY A 45 5.08 -11.03 -6.19
N GLY A 46 6.05 -10.85 -7.10
CA GLY A 46 6.33 -9.57 -7.76
C GLY A 46 7.11 -8.58 -6.88
N SER A 47 7.01 -7.28 -7.18
CA SER A 47 7.84 -6.23 -6.58
C SER A 47 7.51 -5.87 -5.12
N TRP A 48 6.49 -6.50 -4.53
CA TRP A 48 6.10 -6.27 -3.13
C TRP A 48 6.68 -7.27 -2.14
N TYR A 49 7.38 -8.29 -2.64
CA TYR A 49 7.92 -9.37 -1.82
C TYR A 49 9.44 -9.44 -1.92
N CYS A 50 10.09 -9.58 -0.78
CA CYS A 50 11.51 -9.86 -0.69
C CYS A 50 11.72 -11.05 0.23
N ASN A 51 12.46 -12.05 -0.24
CA ASN A 51 12.68 -13.30 0.50
C ASN A 51 11.41 -14.03 0.99
N GLN A 52 10.27 -13.83 0.30
CA GLN A 52 8.91 -14.30 0.65
C GLN A 52 8.16 -13.50 1.71
N ASP A 53 8.76 -12.46 2.27
CA ASP A 53 8.08 -11.55 3.17
C ASP A 53 7.55 -10.36 2.37
N PHE A 54 6.32 -9.95 2.69
CA PHE A 54 5.72 -8.76 2.10
C PHE A 54 6.38 -7.52 2.70
N GLU A 55 6.95 -6.66 1.86
CA GLU A 55 7.63 -5.45 2.31
C GLU A 55 6.63 -4.33 2.60
N VAL A 56 5.98 -4.40 3.77
CA VAL A 56 4.99 -3.38 4.21
C VAL A 56 5.61 -1.98 4.21
N GLU A 57 6.80 -1.82 4.80
CA GLU A 57 7.47 -0.52 4.90
C GLU A 57 7.75 0.09 3.53
N PHE A 58 8.14 -0.72 2.55
CA PHE A 58 8.40 -0.26 1.20
C PHE A 58 7.11 0.23 0.51
N VAL A 59 6.03 -0.55 0.65
CA VAL A 59 4.71 -0.17 0.11
C VAL A 59 4.19 1.11 0.76
N ASP A 60 4.38 1.26 2.07
CA ASP A 60 3.97 2.47 2.80
C ASP A 60 4.76 3.70 2.35
N VAL A 61 6.08 3.58 2.16
CA VAL A 61 6.91 4.67 1.62
C VAL A 61 6.44 5.08 0.23
N LEU A 62 6.18 4.11 -0.66
CA LEU A 62 5.66 4.40 -2.00
C LEU A 62 4.26 5.05 -1.96
N ASN A 63 3.37 4.56 -1.11
CA ASN A 63 2.05 5.16 -0.89
C ASN A 63 2.17 6.64 -0.48
N GLN A 64 3.04 6.92 0.50
CA GLN A 64 3.29 8.28 0.97
C GLN A 64 3.88 9.17 -0.13
N GLN A 65 4.84 8.68 -0.92
CA GLN A 65 5.44 9.49 -1.99
C GLN A 65 4.47 9.74 -3.15
N CYS A 66 3.68 8.74 -3.55
CA CYS A 66 2.63 8.90 -4.54
C CYS A 66 1.61 9.95 -4.09
N TYR A 67 1.18 9.90 -2.83
CA TYR A 67 0.23 10.87 -2.29
C TYR A 67 0.84 12.28 -2.22
N ARG A 68 2.08 12.39 -1.74
CA ARG A 68 2.82 13.66 -1.63
C ARG A 68 2.95 14.35 -2.99
N TYR A 69 3.24 13.60 -4.05
CA TYR A 69 3.28 14.14 -5.41
C TYR A 69 1.94 14.77 -5.82
N LEU A 70 0.82 14.08 -5.57
CA LEU A 70 -0.51 14.57 -5.90
C LEU A 70 -0.91 15.77 -5.04
N GLN A 71 -0.54 15.80 -3.75
CA GLN A 71 -0.73 16.96 -2.88
C GLN A 71 0.02 18.19 -3.38
N GLN A 72 1.30 18.04 -3.73
CA GLN A 72 2.08 19.16 -4.27
C GLN A 72 1.49 19.74 -5.55
N ARG A 73 0.92 18.88 -6.42
CA ARG A 73 0.19 19.35 -7.60
C ARG A 73 -1.06 20.13 -7.22
N LYS A 74 -1.82 19.65 -6.24
CA LYS A 74 -3.00 20.35 -5.70
C LYS A 74 -2.62 21.71 -5.10
N GLU A 75 -1.55 21.81 -4.33
CA GLU A 75 -1.09 23.08 -3.74
C GLU A 75 -0.76 24.13 -4.81
N LYS A 76 -0.10 23.71 -5.90
CA LYS A 76 0.21 24.59 -7.04
C LYS A 76 -1.03 25.16 -7.73
N THR A 77 -2.18 24.51 -7.61
CA THR A 77 -3.43 24.97 -8.24
C THR A 77 -3.88 26.32 -7.71
N VAL A 78 -3.57 26.67 -6.45
CA VAL A 78 -3.98 27.92 -5.82
C VAL A 78 -3.41 29.13 -6.57
N ALA A 79 -2.11 29.09 -6.88
CA ALA A 79 -1.45 30.17 -7.61
C ALA A 79 -1.93 30.26 -9.07
N VAL A 80 -2.26 29.12 -9.69
CA VAL A 80 -2.75 29.08 -11.08
C VAL A 80 -4.19 29.54 -11.18
N ALA A 81 -5.05 29.16 -10.23
CA ALA A 81 -6.45 29.59 -10.18
C ALA A 81 -6.56 31.12 -10.15
N ALA A 82 -5.68 31.77 -9.38
CA ALA A 82 -5.62 33.22 -9.28
C ALA A 82 -5.19 33.92 -10.58
N LYS A 83 -4.35 33.29 -11.41
CA LYS A 83 -3.79 33.89 -12.64
C LYS A 83 -4.53 33.50 -13.91
N ASN A 84 -4.86 32.22 -14.05
CA ASN A 84 -5.33 31.60 -15.28
C ASN A 84 -6.75 31.01 -15.16
N GLY A 85 -7.38 31.16 -13.99
CA GLY A 85 -8.73 30.71 -13.72
C GLY A 85 -8.85 29.23 -13.28
N PRO A 86 -10.07 28.83 -12.87
CA PRO A 86 -10.32 27.53 -12.23
C PRO A 86 -10.14 26.32 -13.17
N LEU A 87 -10.39 26.48 -14.47
CA LEU A 87 -10.25 25.38 -15.44
C LEU A 87 -8.77 24.99 -15.63
N ALA A 88 -7.88 25.99 -15.71
CA ALA A 88 -6.43 25.77 -15.79
C ALA A 88 -5.90 25.13 -14.49
N ALA A 89 -6.41 25.56 -13.34
CA ALA A 89 -6.09 24.98 -12.04
C ALA A 89 -6.51 23.50 -11.96
N GLN A 90 -7.70 23.15 -12.46
CA GLN A 90 -8.19 21.78 -12.50
C GLN A 90 -7.29 20.88 -13.35
N ALA A 91 -6.89 21.32 -14.54
CA ALA A 91 -6.02 20.55 -15.42
C ALA A 91 -4.67 20.19 -14.76
N ILE A 92 -4.12 21.08 -13.93
CA ILE A 92 -2.85 20.85 -13.23
C ILE A 92 -3.01 19.94 -12.02
N ALA A 93 -4.17 20.00 -11.34
CA ALA A 93 -4.47 19.19 -10.16
C ALA A 93 -4.39 17.68 -10.46
N PHE A 94 -4.81 17.29 -11.67
CA PHE A 94 -4.78 15.91 -12.12
C PHE A 94 -3.39 15.50 -12.62
N ALA A 95 -3.05 14.23 -12.40
CA ALA A 95 -1.86 13.58 -12.94
C ALA A 95 -2.22 12.21 -13.49
N SER A 96 -1.54 11.81 -14.57
CA SER A 96 -1.68 10.45 -15.11
C SER A 96 -0.86 9.45 -14.29
N THR A 97 -1.18 8.16 -14.41
CA THR A 97 -0.34 7.09 -13.83
C THR A 97 1.11 7.19 -14.34
N ASN A 98 1.31 7.61 -15.59
CA ASN A 98 2.63 7.79 -16.18
C ASN A 98 3.43 8.90 -15.49
N ASP A 99 2.78 10.01 -15.13
CA ASP A 99 3.45 11.13 -14.45
C ASP A 99 3.91 10.73 -13.05
N VAL A 100 3.04 10.02 -12.30
CA VAL A 100 3.38 9.50 -10.98
C VAL A 100 4.51 8.49 -11.07
N TRP A 101 4.45 7.56 -12.04
CA TRP A 101 5.50 6.55 -12.25
C TRP A 101 6.85 7.19 -12.59
N LYS A 102 6.89 8.20 -13.46
CA LYS A 102 8.12 8.94 -13.76
C LYS A 102 8.69 9.60 -12.52
N TYR A 103 7.86 10.29 -11.75
CA TYR A 103 8.28 10.94 -10.50
C TYR A 103 8.90 9.94 -9.51
N ILE A 104 8.25 8.79 -9.29
CA ILE A 104 8.76 7.76 -8.37
C ILE A 104 10.08 7.16 -8.87
N THR A 105 10.20 6.96 -10.19
CA THR A 105 11.43 6.41 -10.79
C THR A 105 12.59 7.40 -10.68
N GLU A 106 12.33 8.70 -10.91
CA GLU A 106 13.32 9.78 -10.80
C GLU A 106 13.79 10.02 -9.36
N LEU A 107 12.92 9.79 -8.37
CA LEU A 107 13.28 9.88 -6.96
C LEU A 107 14.30 8.81 -6.54
N GLY A 108 14.43 7.70 -7.27
CA GLY A 108 15.44 6.67 -7.03
C GLY A 108 15.30 5.94 -5.69
N ILE A 109 14.09 5.86 -5.15
CA ILE A 109 13.81 5.27 -3.81
C ILE A 109 13.97 3.75 -3.81
N SER A 110 13.72 3.12 -4.96
CA SER A 110 13.73 1.68 -5.12
C SER A 110 14.91 1.21 -5.96
N LYS A 111 15.56 0.12 -5.53
CA LYS A 111 16.48 -0.66 -6.38
C LYS A 111 15.73 -1.60 -7.32
N VAL A 112 14.48 -1.94 -6.99
CA VAL A 112 13.60 -2.77 -7.81
C VAL A 112 12.99 -1.91 -8.91
N ILE A 113 12.99 -2.44 -10.14
CA ILE A 113 12.40 -1.78 -11.30
C ILE A 113 10.87 -1.87 -11.19
N LEU A 114 10.25 -0.74 -10.89
CA LEU A 114 8.80 -0.63 -10.77
C LEU A 114 8.17 -0.40 -12.14
N GLU A 115 7.07 -1.10 -12.42
CA GLU A 115 6.25 -0.91 -13.61
C GLU A 115 5.04 -0.01 -13.34
N LYS A 116 4.47 0.56 -14.41
CA LYS A 116 3.26 1.38 -14.33
C LYS A 116 2.09 0.67 -13.65
N LYS A 117 1.97 -0.65 -13.84
CA LYS A 117 0.93 -1.48 -13.23
C LYS A 117 1.04 -1.49 -11.70
N GLU A 118 2.26 -1.51 -11.16
CA GLU A 118 2.51 -1.52 -9.72
C GLU A 118 2.19 -0.15 -9.12
N ILE A 119 2.57 0.94 -9.78
CA ILE A 119 2.16 2.29 -9.37
C ILE A 119 0.64 2.45 -9.41
N LYS A 120 -0.04 1.88 -10.40
CA LYS A 120 -1.50 1.87 -10.45
C LYS A 120 -2.10 1.18 -9.23
N THR A 121 -1.55 0.04 -8.79
CA THR A 121 -2.04 -0.63 -7.57
C THR A 121 -1.85 0.23 -6.31
N ILE A 122 -0.76 1.00 -6.22
CA ILE A 122 -0.56 1.96 -5.11
C ILE A 122 -1.54 3.15 -5.21
N LEU A 123 -1.84 3.63 -6.40
CA LEU A 123 -2.84 4.69 -6.59
C LEU A 123 -4.26 4.20 -6.25
N ASP A 124 -4.58 2.93 -6.53
CA ASP A 124 -5.84 2.32 -6.12
C ASP A 124 -5.93 2.20 -4.59
N THR A 125 -4.84 1.93 -3.85
CA THR A 125 -4.90 1.97 -2.38
C THR A 125 -5.17 3.37 -1.85
N LEU A 126 -4.58 4.42 -2.44
CA LEU A 126 -4.87 5.81 -2.09
C LEU A 126 -6.33 6.21 -2.40
N LEU A 127 -6.92 5.64 -3.46
CA LEU A 127 -8.34 5.80 -3.77
C LEU A 127 -9.21 5.15 -2.69
N TYR A 128 -8.88 3.93 -2.26
CA TYR A 128 -9.60 3.23 -1.20
C TYR A 128 -9.45 3.89 0.18
N ASP A 129 -8.31 4.52 0.45
CA ASP A 129 -8.10 5.37 1.63
C ASP A 129 -8.96 6.66 1.61
N GLY A 130 -9.60 7.00 0.49
CA GLY A 130 -10.35 8.25 0.31
C GLY A 130 -9.46 9.50 0.22
N LYS A 131 -8.15 9.32 -0.02
CA LYS A 131 -7.18 10.42 -0.14
C LYS A 131 -7.09 11.00 -1.56
N VAL A 132 -7.49 10.21 -2.55
CA VAL A 132 -7.35 10.53 -3.98
C VAL A 132 -8.67 10.20 -4.69
N GLU A 133 -9.01 11.00 -5.69
CA GLU A 133 -10.09 10.69 -6.65
C GLU A 133 -9.50 10.40 -8.02
N ARG A 134 -10.24 9.64 -8.85
CA ARG A 134 -9.87 9.37 -10.24
C ARG A 134 -10.96 9.74 -11.24
N THR A 135 -10.54 10.16 -12.42
CA THR A 135 -11.39 10.43 -13.59
C THR A 135 -10.82 9.70 -14.81
N ILE A 136 -11.69 9.40 -15.77
CA ILE A 136 -11.30 8.78 -17.05
C ILE A 136 -10.86 9.89 -18.02
N ASN A 137 -9.67 9.73 -18.61
CA ASN A 137 -9.18 10.57 -19.70
C ASN A 137 -9.81 10.15 -21.03
N VAL A 138 -9.69 11.00 -22.05
CA VAL A 138 -10.17 10.73 -23.42
C VAL A 138 -9.59 9.43 -24.00
N ASP A 139 -8.34 9.12 -23.65
CA ASP A 139 -7.62 7.92 -24.08
C ASP A 139 -8.05 6.63 -23.34
N GLY A 140 -9.00 6.73 -22.40
CA GLY A 140 -9.45 5.61 -21.54
C GLY A 140 -8.58 5.37 -20.30
N ASP A 141 -7.43 6.06 -20.19
CA ASP A 141 -6.55 6.01 -19.03
C ASP A 141 -7.09 6.80 -17.83
N TYR A 142 -6.64 6.46 -16.61
CA TYR A 142 -7.05 7.18 -15.40
C TYR A 142 -6.14 8.36 -15.06
N LEU A 143 -6.77 9.46 -14.67
CA LEU A 143 -6.16 10.63 -14.07
C LEU A 143 -6.52 10.67 -12.58
N TYR A 144 -5.57 11.06 -11.74
CA TYR A 144 -5.69 11.07 -10.28
C TYR A 144 -5.44 12.47 -9.75
N ARG A 145 -6.16 12.86 -8.68
CA ARG A 145 -5.89 14.09 -7.93
C ARG A 145 -6.01 13.83 -6.43
N ALA A 146 -5.21 14.54 -5.63
CA ALA A 146 -5.38 14.53 -4.18
C ALA A 146 -6.67 15.24 -3.77
N VAL A 147 -7.34 14.70 -2.76
CA VAL A 147 -8.58 15.24 -2.18
C VAL A 147 -8.44 15.31 -0.67
N GLU A 148 -9.14 16.26 -0.07
CA GLU A 148 -9.25 16.38 1.38
C GLU A 148 -10.66 15.98 1.78
N SER A 149 -10.77 15.31 2.94
CA SER A 149 -12.08 15.04 3.52
C SER A 149 -12.77 16.36 3.82
N PHE A 150 -13.96 16.57 3.25
CA PHE A 150 -14.78 17.75 3.51
C PHE A 150 -15.31 17.79 4.94
N LEU A 151 -15.41 16.62 5.59
CA LEU A 151 -15.95 16.50 6.93
C LEU A 151 -14.84 16.12 7.91
N PRO A 152 -14.79 16.77 9.09
CA PRO A 152 -13.92 16.35 10.16
C PRO A 152 -14.38 14.98 10.70
N PRO A 153 -13.50 14.24 11.39
CA PRO A 153 -13.90 12.97 11.98
C PRO A 153 -15.05 13.17 12.98
N PRO A 154 -16.07 12.29 12.97
CA PRO A 154 -17.29 12.46 13.76
C PRO A 154 -16.99 12.42 15.26
N GLY A 155 -17.81 13.09 16.08
CA GLY A 155 -17.60 13.18 17.53
C GLY A 155 -17.57 11.81 18.23
N ILE A 156 -18.28 10.82 17.70
CA ILE A 156 -18.34 9.48 18.30
C ILE A 156 -16.98 8.78 18.36
N ILE A 157 -16.11 8.96 17.35
CA ILE A 157 -14.78 8.34 17.38
C ILE A 157 -13.78 9.12 18.25
N ARG A 158 -14.16 10.32 18.71
CA ARG A 158 -13.32 11.16 19.58
C ARG A 158 -13.51 10.84 21.07
N MET A 159 -14.51 10.03 21.40
CA MET A 159 -14.76 9.54 22.76
C MET A 159 -14.40 8.06 22.87
N PRO A 160 -13.92 7.60 24.04
CA PRO A 160 -13.52 6.20 24.22
C PRO A 160 -14.67 5.21 23.95
N CYS A 161 -15.92 5.62 24.16
CA CYS A 161 -17.10 4.80 23.92
C CYS A 161 -17.29 4.40 22.45
N GLY A 162 -16.94 5.26 21.49
CA GLY A 162 -17.18 4.99 20.08
C GLY A 162 -16.23 3.97 19.45
N ILE A 163 -15.14 3.63 20.14
CA ILE A 163 -14.15 2.62 19.75
C ILE A 163 -14.00 1.53 20.81
N CYS A 164 -14.88 1.50 21.81
CA CYS A 164 -14.76 0.61 22.96
C CYS A 164 -14.97 -0.86 22.54
N PRO A 165 -13.97 -1.74 22.75
CA PRO A 165 -14.06 -3.15 22.31
C PRO A 165 -15.11 -3.95 23.12
N VAL A 166 -15.46 -3.47 24.30
CA VAL A 166 -16.43 -4.11 25.22
C VAL A 166 -17.71 -3.29 25.39
N MET A 167 -18.01 -2.38 24.45
CA MET A 167 -19.18 -1.49 24.52
C MET A 167 -20.49 -2.24 24.76
N ARG A 168 -20.67 -3.41 24.11
CA ARG A 168 -21.87 -4.25 24.22
C ARG A 168 -22.08 -4.84 25.62
N ASN A 169 -21.02 -4.92 26.42
CA ASN A 169 -21.06 -5.45 27.77
C ASN A 169 -21.15 -4.34 28.83
N CYS A 170 -21.08 -3.07 28.42
CA CYS A 170 -21.12 -1.93 29.32
C CYS A 170 -22.56 -1.57 29.66
N SER A 171 -22.90 -1.59 30.94
CA SER A 171 -24.22 -1.17 31.42
C SER A 171 -24.12 -0.51 32.79
N ASP A 172 -25.24 -0.01 33.33
CA ASP A 172 -25.29 0.52 34.69
C ASP A 172 -25.09 -0.56 35.77
N VAL A 173 -25.19 -1.84 35.39
CA VAL A 173 -25.00 -3.01 36.26
C VAL A 173 -23.87 -3.92 35.75
N GLY A 174 -23.26 -4.67 36.66
CA GLY A 174 -22.21 -5.65 36.33
C GLY A 174 -20.78 -5.09 36.36
N SER A 175 -19.83 -5.95 35.96
CA SER A 175 -18.39 -5.69 36.09
C SER A 175 -17.85 -4.64 35.12
N VAL A 176 -18.48 -4.48 33.95
CA VAL A 176 -18.13 -3.47 32.94
C VAL A 176 -19.20 -2.38 33.00
N ASN A 177 -18.83 -1.21 33.52
CA ASN A 177 -19.75 -0.08 33.67
C ASN A 177 -19.02 1.25 33.53
N PRO A 178 -19.72 2.34 33.22
CA PRO A 178 -19.09 3.66 33.03
C PRO A 178 -18.38 4.19 34.28
N LYS A 179 -18.89 3.86 35.48
CA LYS A 179 -18.35 4.36 36.77
C LYS A 179 -16.96 3.83 37.09
N LYS A 180 -16.63 2.61 36.64
CA LYS A 180 -15.34 1.94 36.84
C LYS A 180 -14.56 1.77 35.52
N CYS A 181 -14.92 2.54 34.49
CA CYS A 181 -14.38 2.37 33.15
C CYS A 181 -12.94 2.91 33.04
N VAL A 182 -11.97 2.01 32.90
CA VAL A 182 -10.55 2.37 32.73
C VAL A 182 -10.34 3.27 31.50
N TYR A 183 -11.00 2.95 30.37
CA TYR A 183 -10.88 3.74 29.14
C TYR A 183 -11.35 5.20 29.31
N LEU A 184 -12.39 5.42 30.12
CA LEU A 184 -12.90 6.77 30.35
C LEU A 184 -12.03 7.53 31.36
N THR A 185 -11.56 6.85 32.41
CA THR A 185 -10.63 7.44 33.38
C THR A 185 -9.31 7.85 32.74
N GLU A 186 -8.72 6.99 31.92
CA GLU A 186 -7.48 7.27 31.20
C GLU A 186 -7.65 8.43 30.20
N TRP A 187 -8.78 8.48 29.49
CA TRP A 187 -9.06 9.56 28.53
C TRP A 187 -9.29 10.93 29.18
N LEU A 188 -9.78 10.98 30.43
CA LEU A 188 -10.01 12.22 31.19
C LEU A 188 -8.80 12.68 32.01
N SER A 189 -7.74 11.87 32.08
CA SER A 189 -6.51 12.19 32.83
C SER A 189 -5.61 13.13 32.03
#